data_AF-B4PZP6-F1
#
_entry.id   AF-B4PZP6-F1
#
_cell.length_a   1.000
_cell.length_b   1.000
_cell.length_c   1.000
_cell.angle_alpha   90.00
_cell.angle_beta   90.00
_cell.angle_gamma   90.00
#
_symmetry.space_group_name_H-M   'P 1'
#
loop_
_entity.id
_entity.type
_entity.pdbx_description
1 polymer ?
#
loop_
_entity_poly.entity_id
_entity_poly.type
_entity_poly.pdbx_seq_one_letter_code
_entity_poly.pdbx_strand_id
1 'polypeptide(L)'
;MQRHQLTLMFGMALLWAVASGTTQPPSTRRPPLITTTTPRTTPRNCPLVPPVCSKASPRVCGRTPRGECQRFENICQLIRANGLGQVVGVRHTRDIDCRNVKGIGAANRRPCYNPCPARPVVCKRSPPSQHICVRSRNGRQCKVLANSCQLRNQNCHSQPRNNWLRTDSRRCGQLQLGDKPQVCIRLPVRPRITTRRTSTTRRRTTSTSSTTATTTASSA
;
A
#
# COMPACT_ATOMS: atom_id res chain seq x y z
N MET A 1 0.66 64.83 -21.23
CA MET A 1 0.44 65.62 -20.00
C MET A 1 0.44 64.67 -18.80
N GLN A 2 1.16 65.08 -17.76
CA GLN A 2 1.05 64.76 -16.32
C GLN A 2 1.15 63.32 -15.79
N ARG A 3 2.32 63.08 -15.16
CA ARG A 3 2.60 62.25 -13.97
C ARG A 3 1.50 62.31 -12.91
N HIS A 4 1.27 61.22 -12.18
CA HIS A 4 1.06 61.23 -10.73
C HIS A 4 1.74 60.00 -10.08
N GLN A 5 2.74 60.28 -9.23
CA GLN A 5 3.20 59.38 -8.16
C GLN A 5 2.21 59.50 -6.99
N LEU A 6 2.06 58.45 -6.16
CA LEU A 6 2.24 58.60 -4.70
C LEU A 6 2.21 57.25 -3.96
N THR A 7 3.22 57.12 -3.11
CA THR A 7 3.56 56.09 -2.13
C THR A 7 2.59 56.12 -0.93
N LEU A 8 2.31 54.96 -0.30
CA LEU A 8 1.84 54.91 1.09
C LEU A 8 2.39 53.65 1.79
N MET A 9 3.24 53.89 2.78
CA MET A 9 3.80 52.96 3.76
C MET A 9 2.88 52.87 4.97
N PHE A 10 2.61 51.68 5.51
CA PHE A 10 2.27 51.37 6.92
C PHE A 10 2.45 49.83 7.06
N GLY A 11 3.17 49.23 7.99
CA GLY A 11 3.54 49.61 9.36
C GLY A 11 2.79 48.70 10.34
N MET A 12 3.47 47.76 11.00
CA MET A 12 3.35 47.37 12.42
C MET A 12 3.78 45.93 12.70
N ALA A 13 4.66 45.82 13.69
CA ALA A 13 5.13 44.61 14.35
C ALA A 13 4.08 44.05 15.32
N LEU A 14 4.09 42.72 15.52
CA LEU A 14 3.56 42.09 16.73
C LEU A 14 4.44 40.91 17.13
N LEU A 15 5.20 41.14 18.20
CA LEU A 15 5.98 40.18 18.99
C LEU A 15 5.12 39.74 20.18
N TRP A 16 4.60 38.52 20.19
CA TRP A 16 4.09 37.89 21.42
C TRP A 16 4.21 36.36 21.32
N ALA A 17 5.02 35.76 22.19
CA ALA A 17 4.74 34.47 22.82
C ALA A 17 5.69 34.24 24.00
N VAL A 18 5.10 34.33 25.19
CA VAL A 18 5.72 34.13 26.51
C VAL A 18 5.89 32.62 26.71
N ALA A 19 7.12 32.16 26.96
CA ALA A 19 7.41 30.77 27.30
C ALA A 19 7.41 30.60 28.82
N SER A 20 6.31 30.08 29.39
CA SER A 20 6.28 29.63 30.78
C SER A 20 6.90 28.22 30.88
N GLY A 21 8.18 28.16 31.22
CA GLY A 21 8.83 26.93 31.67
C GLY A 21 8.53 26.70 33.14
N THR A 22 7.78 25.63 33.46
CA THR A 22 7.61 25.15 34.84
C THR A 22 8.50 23.94 35.05
N THR A 23 9.48 24.13 35.93
CA THR A 23 10.42 23.14 36.44
C THR A 23 9.71 22.24 37.46
N GLN A 24 9.64 20.94 37.23
CA GLN A 24 9.28 19.96 38.25
C GLN A 24 10.54 19.37 38.90
N PRO A 25 10.59 19.23 40.24
CA PRO A 25 11.74 18.68 40.96
C PRO A 25 11.76 17.13 40.98
N PRO A 26 12.92 16.52 41.22
CA PRO A 26 13.12 15.07 41.18
C PRO A 26 12.62 14.38 42.44
N SER A 27 11.79 13.34 42.28
CA SER A 27 11.39 12.45 43.38
C SER A 27 12.40 11.32 43.53
N THR A 28 13.21 11.41 44.58
CA THR A 28 14.06 10.34 45.11
C THR A 28 13.20 9.35 45.89
N ARG A 29 13.00 8.15 45.33
CA ARG A 29 12.47 7.01 46.11
C ARG A 29 13.39 5.79 45.98
N ARG A 30 14.09 5.54 47.09
CA ARG A 30 14.92 4.38 47.42
C ARG A 30 14.09 3.08 47.31
N PRO A 31 14.60 2.00 46.68
CA PRO A 31 13.99 0.68 46.84
C PRO A 31 14.60 -0.08 48.04
N PRO A 32 13.82 -0.87 48.80
CA PRO A 32 14.36 -1.79 49.78
C PRO A 32 14.91 -3.05 49.11
N LEU A 33 16.06 -3.48 49.61
CA LEU A 33 16.68 -4.78 49.38
C LEU A 33 15.80 -5.85 50.05
N ILE A 34 15.34 -6.86 49.31
CA ILE A 34 14.91 -8.14 49.89
C ILE A 34 15.55 -9.28 49.10
N THR A 35 16.50 -9.91 49.77
CA THR A 35 17.09 -11.23 49.54
C THR A 35 15.99 -12.29 49.59
N THR A 36 16.03 -13.32 48.73
CA THR A 36 15.97 -14.77 49.08
C THR A 36 15.68 -15.63 47.83
N THR A 37 16.70 -16.43 47.50
CA THR A 37 16.79 -17.68 46.74
C THR A 37 15.51 -18.46 46.38
N THR A 38 15.37 -18.80 45.09
CA THR A 38 14.93 -20.12 44.59
C THR A 38 15.37 -20.29 43.12
N PRO A 39 15.95 -21.44 42.70
CA PRO A 39 16.41 -21.64 41.33
C PRO A 39 15.27 -22.16 40.48
N ARG A 40 14.54 -21.27 39.80
CA ARG A 40 13.61 -21.69 38.75
C ARG A 40 14.29 -21.57 37.39
N THR A 41 14.69 -22.73 36.89
CA THR A 41 15.17 -22.98 35.53
C THR A 41 14.21 -22.33 34.54
N THR A 42 14.60 -21.18 33.98
CA THR A 42 13.87 -20.51 32.91
C THR A 42 14.47 -20.93 31.57
N PRO A 43 13.64 -21.28 30.58
CA PRO A 43 14.13 -21.75 29.29
C PRO A 43 14.76 -20.59 28.52
N ARG A 44 15.90 -20.89 27.88
CA ARG A 44 16.72 -20.05 27.00
C ARG A 44 16.01 -18.80 26.51
N ASN A 45 16.38 -17.69 27.14
CA ASN A 45 16.12 -16.33 26.71
C ASN A 45 16.69 -16.20 25.28
N CYS A 46 15.81 -16.09 24.27
CA CYS A 46 16.17 -15.55 22.96
C CYS A 46 15.97 -14.03 23.04
N PRO A 47 17.03 -13.21 23.23
CA PRO A 47 16.89 -11.77 23.26
C PRO A 47 16.90 -11.25 21.81
N LEU A 48 15.86 -11.56 21.05
CA LEU A 48 15.66 -10.98 19.71
C LEU A 48 14.44 -10.04 19.66
N VAL A 49 13.79 -9.82 20.80
CA VAL A 49 12.59 -9.01 20.89
C VAL A 49 12.82 -7.93 21.93
N PRO A 50 13.01 -6.66 21.53
CA PRO A 50 13.08 -5.57 22.50
C PRO A 50 11.77 -5.51 23.31
N PRO A 51 11.79 -4.97 24.55
CA PRO A 51 10.63 -4.88 25.46
C PRO A 51 9.42 -4.11 24.89
N VAL A 52 9.55 -3.54 23.69
CA VAL A 52 8.56 -2.81 22.90
C VAL A 52 7.51 -3.73 22.26
N CYS A 53 7.74 -5.04 22.25
CA CYS A 53 6.82 -6.00 21.65
C CYS A 53 6.10 -6.83 22.74
N SER A 54 4.79 -6.62 22.86
CA SER A 54 3.89 -7.46 23.65
C SER A 54 2.83 -8.09 22.74
N LYS A 55 2.30 -9.26 23.12
CA LYS A 55 1.20 -9.90 22.36
C LYS A 55 -0.05 -9.01 22.29
N ALA A 56 -0.27 -8.17 23.29
CA ALA A 56 -1.38 -7.22 23.37
C ALA A 56 -1.14 -5.92 22.59
N SER A 57 0.01 -5.77 21.94
CA SER A 57 0.30 -4.59 21.13
C SER A 57 -0.70 -4.46 19.98
N PRO A 58 -1.10 -3.22 19.62
CA PRO A 58 -2.06 -3.00 18.55
C PRO A 58 -1.50 -3.44 17.19
N ARG A 59 -2.41 -3.61 16.23
CA ARG A 59 -2.06 -3.81 14.82
C ARG A 59 -1.23 -2.65 14.30
N VAL A 60 -0.30 -2.96 13.41
CA VAL A 60 0.59 -1.96 12.81
C VAL A 60 0.60 -2.05 11.30
N CYS A 61 0.90 -0.92 10.65
CA CYS A 61 1.11 -0.86 9.22
C CYS A 61 2.59 -0.96 8.89
N GLY A 62 2.94 -1.82 7.94
CA GLY A 62 4.29 -1.92 7.39
C GLY A 62 4.29 -1.58 5.90
N ARG A 63 5.30 -0.82 5.47
CA ARG A 63 5.55 -0.45 4.07
C ARG A 63 6.71 -1.26 3.51
N THR A 64 6.47 -1.96 2.40
CA THR A 64 7.49 -2.71 1.68
C THR A 64 8.40 -1.77 0.87
N PRO A 65 9.61 -2.21 0.48
CA PRO A 65 10.48 -1.44 -0.41
C PRO A 65 9.84 -1.14 -1.78
N ARG A 66 8.85 -1.96 -2.19
CA ARG A 66 8.07 -1.78 -3.42
C ARG A 66 6.98 -0.72 -3.31
N GLY A 67 6.80 -0.11 -2.14
CA GLY A 67 5.76 0.91 -1.89
C GLY A 67 4.37 0.34 -1.60
N GLU A 68 4.28 -0.95 -1.28
CA GLU A 68 3.04 -1.59 -0.85
C GLU A 68 2.92 -1.54 0.67
N CYS A 69 1.69 -1.45 1.16
CA CYS A 69 1.36 -1.49 2.57
C CYS A 69 0.74 -2.83 2.94
N GLN A 70 1.11 -3.32 4.13
CA GLN A 70 0.64 -4.56 4.73
C GLN A 70 0.30 -4.30 6.20
N ARG A 71 -0.83 -4.83 6.67
CA ARG A 71 -1.12 -4.85 8.11
C ARG A 71 -0.49 -6.09 8.76
N PHE A 72 0.10 -5.88 9.92
CA PHE A 72 0.61 -6.93 10.80
C PHE A 72 -0.30 -7.01 12.02
N GLU A 73 -0.42 -8.20 12.60
CA GLU A 73 -1.26 -8.38 13.79
C GLU A 73 -0.80 -7.49 14.94
N ASN A 74 0.51 -7.31 15.07
CA ASN A 74 1.15 -6.42 16.03
C ASN A 74 2.59 -6.11 15.61
N ILE A 75 3.25 -5.23 16.38
CA ILE A 75 4.65 -4.85 16.15
C ILE A 75 5.61 -6.04 16.25
N CYS A 76 5.30 -7.03 17.09
CA CYS A 76 6.11 -8.24 17.25
C CYS A 76 6.25 -9.02 15.94
N GLN A 77 5.13 -9.21 15.23
CA GLN A 77 5.14 -9.91 13.95
C GLN A 77 5.97 -9.17 12.91
N LEU A 78 5.91 -7.84 12.89
CA LEU A 78 6.72 -7.04 11.97
C LEU A 78 8.22 -7.20 12.27
N ILE A 79 8.63 -7.05 13.54
CA ILE A 79 10.03 -7.21 13.95
C ILE A 79 10.51 -8.62 13.64
N ARG A 80 9.73 -9.65 13.97
CA ARG A 80 10.06 -11.05 13.69
C ARG A 80 10.21 -11.30 12.18
N ALA A 81 9.28 -10.82 11.38
CA ALA A 81 9.31 -11.03 9.93
C ALA A 81 10.50 -10.33 9.26
N ASN A 82 10.94 -9.18 9.80
CA ASN A 82 12.17 -8.51 9.40
C ASN A 82 13.42 -9.29 9.84
N GLY A 83 13.46 -9.74 11.10
CA GLY A 83 14.59 -10.51 11.65
C GLY A 83 14.80 -11.87 10.97
N LEU A 84 13.72 -12.52 10.54
CA LEU A 84 13.76 -13.79 9.82
C LEU A 84 13.98 -13.63 8.30
N GLY A 85 14.11 -12.40 7.78
CA GLY A 85 14.23 -12.15 6.35
C GLY A 85 13.00 -12.50 5.51
N GLN A 86 11.88 -12.88 6.14
CA GLN A 86 10.64 -13.29 5.45
C GLN A 86 9.99 -12.12 4.70
N VAL A 87 10.17 -10.89 5.20
CA VAL A 87 9.69 -9.67 4.55
C VAL A 87 10.83 -8.66 4.47
N VAL A 88 11.74 -8.86 3.54
CA VAL A 88 12.93 -8.02 3.39
C VAL A 88 12.56 -6.54 3.28
N GLY A 89 13.06 -5.74 4.22
CA GLY A 89 12.99 -4.28 4.19
C GLY A 89 11.62 -3.66 4.49
N VAL A 90 10.68 -4.39 5.13
CA VAL A 90 9.41 -3.78 5.52
C VAL A 90 9.61 -2.87 6.72
N ARG A 91 9.29 -1.58 6.56
CA ARG A 91 9.42 -0.57 7.62
C ARG A 91 8.06 -0.29 8.24
N HIS A 92 8.01 -0.12 9.55
CA HIS A 92 6.82 0.39 10.22
C HIS A 92 6.44 1.78 9.65
N THR A 93 5.16 2.02 9.41
CA THR A 93 4.63 3.29 8.87
C THR A 93 3.33 3.67 9.57
N ARG A 94 2.77 4.83 9.22
CA ARG A 94 1.51 5.32 9.83
C ARG A 94 0.34 4.42 9.49
N ASP A 95 -0.60 4.23 10.42
CA ASP A 95 -1.76 3.35 10.17
C ASP A 95 -2.63 3.82 8.99
N ILE A 96 -2.71 5.16 8.77
CA ILE A 96 -3.43 5.75 7.65
C ILE A 96 -2.93 5.25 6.28
N ASP A 97 -1.66 4.87 6.16
CA ASP A 97 -1.10 4.35 4.91
C ASP A 97 -1.70 2.97 4.57
N CYS A 98 -2.18 2.23 5.57
CA CYS A 98 -2.90 0.97 5.44
C CYS A 98 -4.43 1.12 5.39
N ARG A 99 -4.96 2.33 5.15
CA ARG A 99 -6.42 2.58 5.08
C ARG A 99 -7.17 1.65 4.12
N ASN A 100 -6.54 1.26 3.01
CA ASN A 100 -7.14 0.39 1.99
C ASN A 100 -6.81 -1.11 2.18
N VAL A 101 -6.02 -1.46 3.21
CA VAL A 101 -5.60 -2.83 3.51
C VAL A 101 -6.64 -3.44 4.46
N LYS A 102 -7.47 -4.33 3.93
CA LYS A 102 -8.62 -4.92 4.66
C LYS A 102 -8.27 -6.10 5.58
N GLY A 103 -7.06 -6.65 5.49
CA GLY A 103 -6.67 -7.83 6.25
C GLY A 103 -5.19 -7.84 6.62
N ILE A 104 -4.80 -8.81 7.45
CA ILE A 104 -3.43 -9.00 7.92
C ILE A 104 -2.65 -9.85 6.92
N GLY A 105 -1.34 -9.66 6.84
CA GLY A 105 -0.45 -10.57 6.09
C GLY A 105 -0.25 -10.19 4.63
N ALA A 106 0.66 -10.91 3.97
CA ALA A 106 1.14 -10.58 2.62
C ALA A 106 0.06 -10.69 1.54
N ALA A 107 -0.91 -11.59 1.68
CA ALA A 107 -2.02 -11.75 0.73
C ALA A 107 -2.92 -10.50 0.62
N ASN A 108 -2.94 -9.69 1.68
CA ASN A 108 -3.74 -8.47 1.76
C ASN A 108 -2.94 -7.22 1.39
N ARG A 109 -1.70 -7.35 0.91
CA ARG A 109 -0.88 -6.21 0.45
C ARG A 109 -1.61 -5.39 -0.60
N ARG A 110 -1.57 -4.07 -0.44
CA ARG A 110 -2.11 -3.11 -1.42
C ARG A 110 -1.13 -1.95 -1.57
N PRO A 111 -1.18 -1.18 -2.66
CA PRO A 111 -0.49 0.10 -2.71
C PRO A 111 -0.84 0.94 -1.48
N CYS A 112 0.17 1.53 -0.83
CA CYS A 112 -0.06 2.40 0.33
C CYS A 112 -1.03 3.53 -0.03
N TYR A 113 -1.89 3.90 0.91
CA TYR A 113 -2.73 5.06 0.78
C TYR A 113 -1.84 6.30 0.61
N ASN A 114 -2.03 7.01 -0.50
CA ASN A 114 -1.36 8.26 -0.76
C ASN A 114 -2.42 9.36 -0.76
N PRO A 115 -2.42 10.27 0.24
CA PRO A 115 -3.38 11.37 0.25
C PRO A 115 -3.19 12.24 -0.98
N CYS A 116 -4.28 12.85 -1.44
CA CYS A 116 -4.18 13.86 -2.49
C CYS A 116 -3.39 15.06 -1.97
N PRO A 117 -2.50 15.64 -2.79
CA PRO A 117 -1.83 16.88 -2.42
C PRO A 117 -2.88 17.97 -2.14
N ALA A 118 -2.55 18.96 -1.31
CA ALA A 118 -3.49 20.01 -0.96
C ALA A 118 -3.96 20.82 -2.19
N ARG A 119 -3.10 20.94 -3.20
CA ARG A 119 -3.37 21.64 -4.46
C ARG A 119 -3.06 20.74 -5.66
N PRO A 120 -3.76 20.91 -6.79
CA PRO A 120 -3.44 20.20 -8.02
C PRO A 120 -1.99 20.44 -8.44
N VAL A 121 -1.30 19.37 -8.83
CA VAL A 121 0.09 19.46 -9.30
C VAL A 121 0.12 20.05 -10.70
N VAL A 122 1.06 20.95 -11.00
CA VAL A 122 1.22 21.44 -12.37
C VAL A 122 1.73 20.29 -13.26
N CYS A 123 0.92 19.89 -14.23
CA CYS A 123 1.26 18.79 -15.13
C CYS A 123 2.04 19.29 -16.33
N LYS A 124 3.13 18.60 -16.68
CA LYS A 124 3.86 18.86 -17.93
C LYS A 124 2.91 18.71 -19.12
N ARG A 125 3.04 19.60 -20.11
CA ARG A 125 2.31 19.53 -21.38
C ARG A 125 2.77 18.29 -22.15
N SER A 126 1.82 17.51 -22.66
CA SER A 126 2.08 16.31 -23.45
C SER A 126 1.59 16.50 -24.89
N PRO A 127 2.27 15.89 -25.88
CA PRO A 127 1.80 15.88 -27.27
C PRO A 127 0.54 15.04 -27.43
N PRO A 128 -0.23 15.21 -28.53
CA PRO A 128 -1.48 14.49 -28.77
C PRO A 128 -1.37 12.95 -28.72
N SER A 129 -0.23 12.40 -29.14
CA SER A 129 0.04 10.96 -29.10
C SER A 129 0.08 10.37 -27.68
N GLN A 130 0.27 11.20 -26.66
CA GLN A 130 0.29 10.79 -25.25
C GLN A 130 -1.04 11.03 -24.52
N HIS A 131 -2.04 11.59 -25.22
CA HIS A 131 -3.37 11.75 -24.65
C HIS A 131 -3.96 10.39 -24.30
N ILE A 132 -4.69 10.35 -23.19
CA ILE A 132 -5.28 9.14 -22.65
C ILE A 132 -6.80 9.25 -22.63
N CYS A 133 -7.48 8.19 -23.06
CA CYS A 133 -8.90 8.04 -22.84
C CYS A 133 -9.15 7.49 -21.44
N VAL A 134 -10.08 8.12 -20.72
CA VAL A 134 -10.48 7.69 -19.39
C VAL A 134 -12.00 7.54 -19.31
N ARG A 135 -12.46 6.55 -18.55
CA ARG A 135 -13.88 6.33 -18.25
C ARG A 135 -14.17 6.59 -16.78
N SER A 136 -15.39 7.03 -16.49
CA SER A 136 -15.89 7.15 -15.13
C SER A 136 -16.00 5.79 -14.46
N ARG A 137 -16.05 5.76 -13.12
CA ARG A 137 -16.19 4.51 -12.35
C ARG A 137 -17.46 3.73 -12.68
N ASN A 138 -18.56 4.41 -13.00
CA ASN A 138 -19.81 3.78 -13.43
C ASN A 138 -19.78 3.31 -14.90
N GLY A 139 -18.68 3.57 -15.63
CA GLY A 139 -18.49 3.15 -17.02
C GLY A 139 -19.35 3.89 -18.05
N ARG A 140 -20.11 4.91 -17.66
CA ARG A 140 -21.04 5.63 -18.55
C ARG A 140 -20.39 6.78 -19.30
N GLN A 141 -19.48 7.50 -18.66
CA GLN A 141 -18.88 8.71 -19.22
C GLN A 141 -17.41 8.48 -19.59
N CYS A 142 -16.99 9.03 -20.71
CA CYS A 142 -15.63 9.01 -21.22
C CYS A 142 -15.15 10.46 -21.46
N LYS A 143 -13.85 10.67 -21.29
CA LYS A 143 -13.19 11.93 -21.64
C LYS A 143 -11.72 11.68 -21.99
N VAL A 144 -11.12 12.63 -22.70
CA VAL A 144 -9.69 12.62 -23.01
C VAL A 144 -8.95 13.52 -22.04
N LEU A 145 -7.84 13.02 -21.49
CA LEU A 145 -6.92 13.77 -20.64
C LEU A 145 -5.54 13.77 -21.28
N ALA A 146 -4.73 14.79 -21.02
CA ALA A 146 -3.45 14.95 -21.67
C ALA A 146 -2.46 13.86 -21.24
N ASN A 147 -2.47 13.45 -19.97
CA ASN A 147 -1.54 12.47 -19.41
C ASN A 147 -1.97 11.94 -18.02
N SER A 148 -1.14 11.07 -17.43
CA SER A 148 -1.33 10.50 -16.08
C SER A 148 -1.44 11.54 -14.98
N CYS A 149 -0.69 12.64 -15.06
CA CYS A 149 -0.71 13.67 -14.02
C CYS A 149 -2.09 14.33 -13.97
N GLN A 150 -2.65 14.69 -15.13
CA GLN A 150 -4.00 15.25 -15.20
C GLN A 150 -5.05 14.27 -14.67
N LEU A 151 -4.91 12.97 -14.97
CA LEU A 151 -5.78 11.94 -14.40
C LEU A 151 -5.73 11.91 -12.86
N ARG A 152 -4.53 11.95 -12.27
CA ARG A 152 -4.38 11.99 -10.82
C ARG A 152 -5.00 13.24 -10.22
N ASN A 153 -4.73 14.41 -10.79
CA ASN A 153 -5.33 15.67 -10.34
C ASN A 153 -6.85 15.64 -10.43
N GLN A 154 -7.40 15.16 -11.55
CA GLN A 154 -8.84 15.01 -11.74
C GLN A 154 -9.44 14.07 -10.68
N ASN A 155 -8.83 12.91 -10.43
CA ASN A 155 -9.32 12.00 -9.40
C ASN A 155 -9.19 12.54 -7.98
N CYS A 156 -8.21 13.40 -7.74
CA CYS A 156 -7.98 14.00 -6.43
C CYS A 156 -8.89 15.19 -6.13
N HIS A 157 -9.11 16.06 -7.12
CA HIS A 157 -9.69 17.39 -6.91
C HIS A 157 -11.04 17.60 -7.59
N SER A 158 -11.45 16.75 -8.53
CA SER A 158 -12.78 16.93 -9.16
C SER A 158 -13.91 16.62 -8.18
N GLN A 159 -14.94 17.47 -8.24
CA GLN A 159 -16.22 17.26 -7.57
C GLN A 159 -17.32 17.24 -8.64
N PRO A 160 -18.18 16.21 -8.68
CA PRO A 160 -18.17 15.00 -7.85
C PRO A 160 -16.99 14.06 -8.16
N ARG A 161 -16.62 13.20 -7.18
CA ARG A 161 -15.51 12.24 -7.31
C ARG A 161 -15.88 11.06 -8.21
N ASN A 162 -15.78 11.25 -9.53
CA ASN A 162 -16.12 10.23 -10.53
C ASN A 162 -15.11 9.08 -10.66
N ASN A 163 -13.94 9.18 -9.99
CA ASN A 163 -12.86 8.18 -10.00
C ASN A 163 -12.59 7.63 -11.40
N TRP A 164 -12.05 8.48 -12.27
CA TRP A 164 -11.70 8.16 -13.64
C TRP A 164 -10.64 7.06 -13.71
N LEU A 165 -10.83 6.13 -14.64
CA LEU A 165 -9.95 5.00 -14.91
C LEU A 165 -9.52 5.06 -16.36
N ARG A 166 -8.24 4.75 -16.64
CA ARG A 166 -7.78 4.58 -18.02
C ARG A 166 -8.59 3.50 -18.73
N THR A 167 -8.89 3.73 -19.99
CA THR A 167 -9.61 2.79 -20.85
C THR A 167 -9.05 2.84 -22.27
N ASP A 168 -9.49 1.90 -23.11
CA ASP A 168 -9.21 1.87 -24.54
C ASP A 168 -9.54 3.22 -25.21
N SER A 169 -8.60 3.75 -26.00
CA SER A 169 -8.71 5.04 -26.71
C SER A 169 -9.96 5.12 -27.59
N ARG A 170 -10.35 3.98 -28.19
CA ARG A 170 -11.51 3.89 -29.08
C ARG A 170 -12.84 4.22 -28.37
N ARG A 171 -12.90 4.12 -27.04
CA ARG A 171 -14.12 4.48 -26.28
C ARG A 171 -14.40 5.97 -26.25
N CYS A 172 -13.37 6.80 -26.44
CA CYS A 172 -13.52 8.24 -26.50
C CYS A 172 -13.90 8.73 -27.90
N GLY A 173 -13.73 7.91 -28.95
CA GLY A 173 -14.11 8.28 -30.32
C GLY A 173 -13.42 9.56 -30.78
N GLN A 174 -14.23 10.55 -31.13
CA GLN A 174 -13.79 11.85 -31.63
C GLN A 174 -13.51 12.89 -30.54
N LEU A 175 -13.65 12.53 -29.25
CA LEU A 175 -13.37 13.46 -28.15
C LEU A 175 -11.91 13.93 -28.17
N GLN A 176 -11.71 15.22 -27.96
CA GLN A 176 -10.43 15.87 -27.88
C GLN A 176 -10.10 16.32 -26.45
N LEU A 177 -8.86 16.77 -26.26
CA LEU A 177 -8.43 17.31 -24.97
C LEU A 177 -9.19 18.61 -24.67
N GLY A 178 -9.84 18.68 -23.51
CA GLY A 178 -10.61 19.85 -23.08
C GLY A 178 -12.12 19.69 -23.25
N ASP A 179 -12.55 18.70 -24.03
CA ASP A 179 -13.96 18.38 -24.18
C ASP A 179 -14.59 17.98 -22.86
N LYS A 180 -15.86 18.35 -22.71
CA LYS A 180 -16.68 17.92 -21.57
C LYS A 180 -16.85 16.40 -21.61
N PRO A 181 -17.01 15.72 -20.45
CA PRO A 181 -17.26 14.29 -20.45
C PRO A 181 -18.53 13.92 -21.21
N GLN A 182 -18.43 12.97 -22.13
CA GLN A 182 -19.54 12.47 -22.95
C GLN A 182 -19.81 11.00 -22.68
N VAL A 183 -20.91 10.45 -23.22
CA VAL A 183 -21.20 9.03 -23.11
C VAL A 183 -20.11 8.22 -23.81
N CYS A 184 -19.61 7.17 -23.14
CA CYS A 184 -18.62 6.27 -23.72
C CYS A 184 -19.16 5.53 -24.94
N ILE A 185 -18.35 5.42 -26.00
CA ILE A 185 -18.65 4.53 -27.12
C ILE A 185 -18.60 3.08 -26.65
N ARG A 186 -19.63 2.31 -27.04
CA ARG A 186 -19.72 0.87 -26.79
C ARG A 186 -18.83 0.15 -27.80
N LEU A 187 -17.72 -0.41 -27.32
CA LEU A 187 -16.89 -1.29 -28.13
C LEU A 187 -17.47 -2.72 -28.12
N PRO A 188 -17.39 -3.45 -29.24
CA PRO A 188 -17.72 -4.87 -29.27
C PRO A 188 -16.95 -5.60 -28.18
N VAL A 189 -17.66 -6.34 -27.34
CA VAL A 189 -17.02 -7.19 -26.33
C VAL A 189 -16.39 -8.33 -27.09
N ARG A 190 -15.06 -8.34 -27.18
CA ARG A 190 -14.35 -9.50 -27.73
C ARG A 190 -14.75 -10.71 -26.87
N PRO A 191 -15.32 -11.78 -27.46
CA PRO A 191 -15.70 -12.95 -26.68
C PRO A 191 -14.46 -13.42 -25.92
N ARG A 192 -14.55 -13.40 -24.59
CA ARG A 192 -13.48 -13.90 -23.74
C ARG A 192 -13.44 -15.40 -23.99
N ILE A 193 -12.50 -15.84 -24.83
CA ILE A 193 -12.21 -17.27 -24.98
C ILE A 193 -11.76 -17.74 -23.61
N THR A 194 -12.69 -18.34 -22.87
CA THR A 194 -12.37 -19.10 -21.69
C THR A 194 -11.77 -20.37 -22.23
N THR A 195 -10.44 -20.45 -22.26
CA THR A 195 -9.77 -21.74 -22.34
C THR A 195 -10.17 -22.52 -21.09
N ARG A 196 -11.27 -23.28 -21.22
CA ARG A 196 -11.67 -24.31 -20.28
C ARG A 196 -10.51 -25.29 -20.29
N ARG A 197 -9.61 -25.13 -19.32
CA ARG A 197 -8.50 -26.04 -19.09
C ARG A 197 -9.14 -27.37 -18.70
N THR A 198 -9.34 -28.23 -19.68
CA THR A 198 -9.77 -29.62 -19.47
C THR A 198 -8.73 -30.26 -18.57
N SER A 199 -9.06 -30.38 -17.30
CA SER A 199 -8.30 -31.19 -16.36
C SER A 199 -8.51 -32.64 -16.78
N THR A 200 -7.60 -33.15 -17.59
CA THR A 200 -7.48 -34.60 -17.81
C THR A 200 -6.94 -35.18 -16.52
N THR A 201 -7.85 -35.68 -15.68
CA THR A 201 -7.53 -36.53 -14.54
C THR A 201 -6.82 -37.77 -15.09
N ARG A 202 -5.48 -37.78 -15.04
CA ARG A 202 -4.68 -38.93 -15.43
C ARG A 202 -4.93 -40.03 -14.39
N ARG A 203 -5.83 -40.95 -14.74
CA ARG A 203 -6.13 -42.18 -13.99
C ARG A 203 -4.82 -42.94 -13.80
N ARG A 204 -4.35 -43.01 -12.56
CA ARG A 204 -3.17 -43.78 -12.14
C ARG A 204 -3.55 -45.25 -12.20
N THR A 205 -3.09 -45.96 -13.23
CA THR A 205 -3.14 -47.41 -13.28
C THR A 205 -2.08 -47.97 -12.34
N THR A 206 -2.54 -48.74 -11.36
CA THR A 206 -1.75 -49.59 -10.48
C THR A 206 -1.17 -50.73 -11.32
N SER A 207 0.15 -50.75 -11.47
CA SER A 207 0.88 -51.92 -11.97
C SER A 207 1.15 -52.85 -10.79
N THR A 208 0.45 -53.98 -10.77
CA THR A 208 0.68 -55.10 -9.85
C THR A 208 1.98 -55.80 -10.27
N SER A 209 3.02 -55.69 -9.44
CA SER A 209 4.28 -56.41 -9.65
C SER A 209 4.09 -57.86 -9.22
N SER A 210 4.04 -58.78 -10.18
CA SER A 210 4.17 -60.22 -9.94
C SER A 210 5.66 -60.57 -9.80
N THR A 211 6.06 -60.89 -8.57
CA THR A 211 7.41 -61.36 -8.22
C THR A 211 7.54 -62.83 -8.61
N THR A 212 8.28 -63.10 -9.69
CA THR A 212 8.65 -64.47 -10.09
C THR A 212 9.85 -64.92 -9.25
N ALA A 213 9.64 -65.90 -8.38
CA ALA A 213 10.71 -66.58 -7.66
C ALA A 213 11.51 -67.47 -8.64
N THR A 214 12.82 -67.29 -8.68
CA THR A 214 13.74 -68.19 -9.40
C THR A 214 14.65 -68.86 -8.39
N THR A 215 14.50 -70.16 -8.29
CA THR A 215 15.22 -71.10 -7.42
C THR A 215 16.60 -71.38 -8.03
N THR A 216 17.68 -71.07 -7.30
CA THR A 216 19.04 -71.50 -7.64
C THR A 216 19.37 -72.79 -6.88
N ALA A 217 19.65 -73.85 -7.63
CA ALA A 217 20.24 -75.08 -7.14
C ALA A 217 21.77 -75.02 -7.28
N SER A 218 22.49 -75.25 -6.18
CA SER A 218 23.94 -75.43 -6.15
C SER A 218 24.26 -76.93 -6.08
N SER A 219 25.15 -77.41 -6.96
CA SER A 219 25.87 -78.67 -6.79
C SER A 219 27.18 -78.62 -7.58
N ALA A 220 28.31 -78.52 -6.88
CA ALA A 220 29.63 -79.10 -7.18
C ALA A 220 30.65 -78.52 -6.18
#